data_AF-P93036-F1
#
_entry.id   AF-P93036-F1
#
_cell.length_a   1.000
_cell.length_b   1.000
_cell.length_c   1.000
_cell.angle_alpha   90.00
_cell.angle_beta   90.00
_cell.angle_gamma   90.00
#
_symmetry.space_group_name_H-M   'P 1'
#
loop_
_entity.id
_entity.type
_entity.pdbx_description
1 polymer ?
#
loop_
_entity_poly.entity_id
_entity_poly.type
_entity_poly.pdbx_seq_one_letter_code
_entity_poly.pdbx_strand_id
1 'polypeptide(L)' 'LEYLHDYADPPVIYRDFKASNILLQSDFNSKLSDFGLARLGPTEGKDHVSTRVMGTYGYCAPEYAMTGQLTAKS' A
#
# COMPACT_ATOMS: atom_id res chain seq x y z
N LEU A 1 -3.77 7.35 3.55
CA LEU A 1 -4.06 6.10 2.82
C LEU A 1 -5.35 6.23 2.02
N GLU A 2 -6.43 6.76 2.60
CA GLU A 2 -7.70 7.07 1.90
C GLU A 2 -7.50 7.71 0.52
N TYR A 3 -6.69 8.78 0.43
CA TYR A 3 -6.35 9.42 -0.86
C TYR A 3 -5.83 8.43 -1.91
N LEU A 4 -4.92 7.54 -1.54
CA LEU A 4 -4.31 6.59 -2.47
C LEU A 4 -5.29 5.51 -2.93
N HIS A 5 -6.24 5.12 -2.08
CA HIS A 5 -7.19 4.04 -2.38
C HIS A 5 -8.45 4.54 -3.08
N ASP A 6 -8.99 5.68 -2.64
CA ASP A 6 -10.34 6.10 -3.00
C ASP A 6 -10.37 7.32 -3.93
N TYR A 7 -9.28 8.12 -3.97
CA TYR A 7 -9.23 9.36 -4.74
C TYR A 7 -8.19 9.36 -5.88
N ALA A 8 -7.15 8.54 -5.78
CA ALA A 8 -6.16 8.40 -6.84
C ALA A 8 -6.74 7.57 -7.99
N ASP A 9 -6.55 8.05 -9.23
CA ASP A 9 -6.92 7.34 -10.45
C ASP A 9 -5.69 7.14 -11.35
N PRO A 10 -5.21 5.90 -11.54
CA PRO A 10 -5.71 4.66 -10.94
C PRO A 10 -5.39 4.55 -9.44
N PRO A 11 -6.15 3.75 -8.65
CA PRO A 11 -5.88 3.51 -7.24
C PRO A 11 -4.44 3.05 -7.00
N VAL A 12 -3.87 3.36 -5.84
CA VAL A 12 -2.48 3.02 -5.48
C VAL A 12 -2.46 2.29 -4.14
N ILE A 13 -2.00 1.05 -4.15
CA ILE A 13 -1.81 0.24 -2.95
C ILE A 13 -0.40 0.46 -2.40
N TYR A 14 -0.32 0.98 -1.18
CA TYR A 14 0.94 1.24 -0.48
C TYR A 14 1.35 0.04 0.38
N ARG A 15 2.38 -0.68 -0.06
CA ARG A 15 2.74 -2.02 0.46
C ARG A 15 3.74 -2.05 1.61
N ASP A 16 4.22 -0.88 2.02
CA ASP A 16 5.25 -0.80 3.06
C ASP A 16 4.88 0.21 4.15
N PHE A 17 3.67 0.06 4.67
CA PHE A 17 3.17 0.89 5.77
C PHE A 17 3.89 0.56 7.08
N LYS A 18 4.82 1.43 7.47
CA LYS A 18 5.57 1.34 8.72
C LYS A 18 5.94 2.73 9.24
N ALA A 19 6.15 2.84 10.55
CA ALA A 19 6.46 4.13 11.20
C ALA A 19 7.71 4.81 10.61
N SER A 20 8.72 4.04 10.20
CA SER A 20 9.93 4.58 9.57
C SER A 20 9.72 5.16 8.17
N ASN A 21 8.57 4.91 7.53
CA ASN A 21 8.19 5.51 6.25
C ASN A 21 7.20 6.68 6.41
N ILE A 22 6.93 7.11 7.65
CA ILE A 22 6.12 8.29 7.94
C ILE A 22 7.08 9.42 8.32
N LEU A 23 7.30 10.34 7.39
CA LEU A 23 8.13 11.51 7.62
C LEU A 23 7.29 12.62 8.27
N LEU A 24 7.87 13.30 9.25
CA LEU A 24 7.28 14.48 9.87
C LEU A 24 7.96 15.74 9.34
N GLN A 25 7.17 16.69 8.88
CA GLN A 25 7.64 18.02 8.55
C GLN A 25 7.80 18.87 9.83
N SER A 26 8.39 20.06 9.69
CA SER A 26 8.67 20.98 10.81
C SER A 26 7.42 21.45 11.57
N ASP A 27 6.26 21.36 10.94
CA ASP A 27 4.93 21.67 11.47
C ASP A 27 4.20 20.43 12.01
N PHE A 28 4.90 19.30 12.16
CA PHE A 28 4.36 18.00 12.55
C PHE A 28 3.33 17.41 11.58
N ASN A 29 3.24 17.94 10.34
CA ASN A 29 2.45 17.28 9.30
C ASN A 29 3.16 16.02 8.81
N SER A 30 2.42 14.92 8.77
CA SER A 30 2.93 13.62 8.35
C SER A 30 2.81 13.43 6.83
N LYS A 31 3.86 12.88 6.23
CA LYS A 31 3.93 12.52 4.82
C LYS A 31 4.46 11.10 4.66
N LEU A 32 3.82 10.33 3.79
CA LEU A 32 4.33 9.01 3.41
C LEU A 32 5.56 9.17 2.51
N SER A 33 6.59 8.38 2.78
CA SER A 33 7.78 8.23 1.94
C SER A 33 7.89 6.81 1.39
N ASP A 34 8.90 6.55 0.58
CA ASP A 34 9.23 5.22 0.05
C ASP A 34 8.07 4.49 -0.66
N PHE A 35 7.77 4.98 -1.87
CA PHE A 35 6.82 4.33 -2.78
C PHE A 35 7.49 3.24 -3.64
N GLY A 36 8.72 2.80 -3.31
CA GLY A 36 9.47 1.82 -4.11
C GLY A 36 8.78 0.46 -4.24
N LEU A 37 7.91 0.12 -3.28
CA LEU A 37 7.09 -1.08 -3.28
C LEU A 37 5.63 -0.81 -3.65
N ALA A 38 5.22 0.44 -3.90
CA ALA A 38 3.84 0.76 -4.20
C ALA A 38 3.40 0.12 -5.53
N ARG A 39 2.12 -0.24 -5.62
CA ARG A 39 1.54 -0.80 -6.84
C ARG A 39 0.24 -0.12 -7.19
N LEU A 40 -0.03 -0.02 -8.48
CA LEU A 40 -1.37 0.34 -8.94
C LEU A 40 -2.34 -0.74 -8.50
N GLY A 41 -3.47 -0.31 -7.94
CA GLY A 41 -4.59 -1.16 -7.58
C GLY A 41 -5.25 -1.76 -8.82
N PRO A 42 -6.19 -2.68 -8.60
CA PRO A 42 -6.85 -3.34 -9.71
C PRO A 42 -7.69 -2.34 -10.51
N THR A 43 -7.59 -2.40 -11.83
CA THR A 43 -8.46 -1.70 -12.78
C THR A 43 -9.80 -2.44 -12.93
N GLU A 44 -10.82 -1.73 -13.46
CA GLU A 44 -12.20 -2.23 -13.57
C GLU A 44 -12.30 -3.70 -13.98
N GLY A 45 -13.01 -4.49 -13.16
CA GLY A 45 -13.24 -5.92 -13.38
C GLY A 45 -12.31 -6.89 -12.63
N LYS A 46 -11.42 -6.38 -11.76
CA LYS A 46 -10.59 -7.21 -10.87
C LYS A 46 -10.72 -6.77 -9.41
N ASP A 47 -10.79 -7.73 -8.49
CA ASP A 47 -10.87 -7.45 -7.05
C ASP A 47 -9.49 -7.34 -6.38
N HIS A 48 -8.44 -7.82 -7.04
CA HIS A 48 -7.08 -7.90 -6.48
C HIS A 48 -5.99 -7.79 -7.54
N VAL A 49 -4.77 -7.50 -7.08
CA VAL A 49 -3.55 -7.52 -7.89
C VAL A 49 -2.69 -8.69 -7.46
N SER A 50 -2.50 -9.68 -8.33
CA SER A 50 -1.57 -10.78 -8.08
C SER A 50 -0.14 -10.29 -8.26
N THR A 51 0.64 -10.29 -7.19
CA THR A 51 2.04 -9.85 -7.21
C THR A 51 2.85 -10.67 -6.21
N ARG A 52 4.17 -10.79 -6.45
CA ARG A 52 5.09 -11.35 -5.46
C ARG A 52 4.88 -10.66 -4.10
N VAL A 53 4.82 -11.45 -3.04
CA VAL A 53 4.77 -11.00 -1.64
C VAL A 53 6.03 -10.19 -1.33
N MET A 54 5.82 -8.91 -1.03
CA MET A 54 6.86 -7.96 -0.61
C MET A 54 6.19 -6.93 0.31
N GLY A 55 6.96 -6.43 1.27
CA GLY A 55 6.54 -5.54 2.35
C GLY A 55 7.40 -5.84 3.58
N THR A 56 7.23 -5.07 4.65
CA THR A 56 7.96 -5.31 5.90
C THR A 56 7.31 -6.45 6.69
N TYR A 57 8.12 -7.42 7.13
CA TYR A 57 7.65 -8.54 7.97
C TYR A 57 6.99 -8.03 9.25
N GLY A 58 5.82 -8.57 9.60
CA GLY A 58 5.00 -8.12 10.73
C GLY A 58 4.01 -6.99 10.40
N TYR A 59 4.11 -6.37 9.21
CA TYR A 59 3.17 -5.36 8.72
C TYR A 59 2.34 -5.83 7.52
N CYS A 60 2.74 -6.92 6.86
CA CYS A 60 1.98 -7.51 5.77
C CYS A 60 0.69 -8.17 6.29
N ALA A 61 -0.43 -7.94 5.59
CA ALA A 61 -1.67 -8.64 5.87
C ALA A 61 -1.52 -10.18 5.67
N PRO A 62 -2.11 -11.01 6.57
CA PRO A 62 -1.94 -12.45 6.53
C PRO A 62 -2.50 -13.09 5.25
N GLU A 63 -3.63 -12.59 4.75
CA GLU A 63 -4.22 -13.02 3.49
C GLU A 63 -3.31 -12.74 2.29
N TYR A 64 -2.60 -11.62 2.31
CA TYR A 64 -1.63 -11.27 1.26
C TYR A 64 -0.41 -12.18 1.32
N ALA A 65 0.09 -12.48 2.52
CA ALA A 65 1.22 -13.38 2.71
C ALA A 65 0.92 -14.82 2.25
N MET A 66 -0.33 -15.26 2.39
CA MET A 66 -0.76 -16.62 2.01
C MET A 66 -1.11 -16.76 0.53
N THR A 67 -1.75 -15.75 -0.06
CA THR A 67 -2.33 -15.86 -1.41
C THR A 67 -1.55 -15.08 -2.48
N GLY A 68 -0.74 -14.10 -2.08
CA GLY A 68 -0.13 -13.13 -2.99
C GLY A 68 -1.14 -12.18 -3.65
N GLN A 69 -2.41 -12.20 -3.23
CA GLN A 69 -3.44 -11.29 -3.72
C GLN A 69 -3.40 -10.00 -2.92
N LEU A 70 -3.00 -8.93 -3.59
CA LEU A 70 -2.91 -7.61 -2.99
C LEU A 70 -4.22 -6.84 -3.22
N THR A 71 -4.79 -6.30 -2.15
CA THR A 71 -5.98 -5.44 -2.21
C THR A 71 -5.68 -4.08 -1.56
N ALA A 72 -6.55 -3.09 -1.74
CA ALA A 72 -6.45 -1.81 -1.04
C ALA A 72 -6.63 -1.94 0.49
N LYS A 73 -7.09 -3.08 1.00
CA LYS A 73 -7.20 -3.35 2.44
C LYS A 73 -5.96 -4.03 3.02
N SER A 74 -5.02 -4.45 2.16
CA SER A 74 -3.87 -5.30 2.49
C SER A 74 -2.58 -4.51 2.71
#